data_AF-A0A1Q7RFP3-F1
#
_entry.id   AF-A0A1Q7RFP3-F1
#
_cell.length_a   1.000
_cell.length_b   1.000
_cell.length_c   1.000
_cell.angle_alpha   90.00
_cell.angle_beta   90.00
_cell.angle_gamma   90.00
#
_symmetry.space_group_name_H-M   'P 1'
#
loop_
_entity.id
_entity.type
_entity.pdbx_description
1 polymer ?
#
loop_
_entity_poly.entity_id
_entity_poly.type
_entity_poly.pdbx_seq_one_letter_code
_entity_poly.pdbx_strand_id
1 'polypeptide(L)'
;DHLVVEMARCIADRDVVATGVASALPMLAVALARATHAPRLTYINCVGAVDPDIRSASPSSVDPRLLERCEGTVSLPEIFDLGRRGRIDLMFFGAAQVDAGGRTNLTCIGDFARPSVKLPGPAGSSSMRPHMSKVVISVPRHSTRSLVDRVDFSTTAASSRNRVTSVITDKALFRLEGGRLRPVSRAAGVSVEQLQSATGFALDAAGEASAAPTRAEAAALRALDPAGIRHRMI
;
A
#
# COMPACT_ATOMS: atom_id res chain seq x y z
N ASP A 1 -1.77 5.94 -12.67
CA ASP A 1 -2.85 6.70 -12.02
C ASP A 1 -3.75 5.82 -11.18
N HIS A 2 -4.32 4.75 -11.76
CA HIS A 2 -5.14 3.76 -11.04
C HIS A 2 -4.57 3.37 -9.66
N LEU A 3 -3.34 2.87 -9.61
CA LEU A 3 -2.68 2.44 -8.36
C LEU A 3 -2.73 3.52 -7.24
N VAL A 4 -2.33 4.76 -7.55
CA VAL A 4 -2.29 5.86 -6.58
C VAL A 4 -3.69 6.30 -6.16
N VAL A 5 -4.63 6.35 -7.11
CA VAL A 5 -6.02 6.74 -6.84
C VAL A 5 -6.73 5.69 -5.98
N GLU A 6 -6.57 4.40 -6.27
CA GLU A 6 -7.16 3.32 -5.43
C GLU A 6 -6.53 3.29 -4.03
N MET A 7 -5.22 3.54 -3.90
CA MET A 7 -4.59 3.71 -2.59
C MET A 7 -5.19 4.90 -1.83
N ALA A 8 -5.40 6.03 -2.50
CA ALA A 8 -5.98 7.23 -1.89
C ALA A 8 -7.41 6.96 -1.41
N ARG A 9 -8.23 6.28 -2.22
CA ARG A 9 -9.63 5.92 -1.90
C ARG A 9 -9.76 4.94 -0.73
N CYS A 10 -8.69 4.27 -0.32
CA CYS A 10 -8.70 3.43 0.87
C CYS A 10 -8.65 4.26 2.18
N ILE A 11 -8.32 5.54 2.09
CA ILE A 11 -8.19 6.45 3.23
C ILE A 11 -9.53 7.16 3.46
N ALA A 12 -10.11 7.01 4.64
CA ALA A 12 -11.27 7.78 5.04
C ALA A 12 -10.85 9.13 5.63
N ASP A 13 -11.73 10.12 5.56
CA ASP A 13 -11.50 11.37 6.27
C ASP A 13 -11.38 11.12 7.78
N ARG A 14 -10.44 11.80 8.44
CA ARG A 14 -10.05 11.61 9.86
C ARG A 14 -9.32 10.30 10.19
N ASP A 15 -8.94 9.50 9.20
CA ASP A 15 -8.04 8.37 9.44
C ASP A 15 -6.68 8.85 9.96
N VAL A 16 -6.13 8.13 10.93
CA VAL A 16 -4.70 8.17 11.23
C VAL A 16 -3.98 7.17 10.34
N VAL A 17 -3.23 7.68 9.38
CA VAL A 17 -2.51 6.91 8.37
C VAL A 17 -1.02 6.88 8.68
N ALA A 18 -0.39 5.72 8.57
CA ALA A 18 1.06 5.58 8.69
C ALA A 18 1.70 4.97 7.44
N THR A 19 2.95 5.37 7.16
CA THR A 19 3.80 4.72 6.14
C THR A 19 5.16 4.35 6.71
N GLY A 20 5.66 3.17 6.34
CA GLY A 20 7.03 2.75 6.58
C GLY A 20 8.01 3.30 5.55
N VAL A 21 9.21 2.70 5.51
CA VAL A 21 10.22 2.97 4.48
C VAL A 21 9.76 2.52 3.09
N ALA A 22 10.43 2.99 2.04
CA ALA A 22 10.18 2.61 0.65
C ALA A 22 8.70 2.77 0.20
N SER A 23 8.03 3.82 0.69
CA SER A 23 6.59 4.05 0.54
C SER A 23 6.27 5.34 -0.24
N ALA A 24 7.01 5.64 -1.31
CA ALA A 24 6.86 6.89 -2.06
C ALA A 24 5.48 7.02 -2.75
N LEU A 25 5.01 5.94 -3.38
CA LEU A 25 3.68 5.89 -3.97
C LEU A 25 2.55 5.98 -2.91
N PRO A 26 2.59 5.24 -1.78
CA PRO A 26 1.70 5.48 -0.65
C PRO A 26 1.69 6.93 -0.15
N MET A 27 2.85 7.56 0.01
CA MET A 27 2.95 8.95 0.46
C MET A 27 2.24 9.92 -0.51
N LEU A 28 2.38 9.70 -1.82
CA LEU A 28 1.63 10.44 -2.83
C LEU A 28 0.12 10.18 -2.74
N ALA A 29 -0.30 8.95 -2.44
CA ALA A 29 -1.70 8.61 -2.24
C ALA A 29 -2.30 9.30 -1.00
N VAL A 30 -1.54 9.42 0.10
CA VAL A 30 -1.96 10.19 1.29
C VAL A 30 -2.14 11.68 0.94
N ALA A 31 -1.18 12.27 0.22
CA ALA A 31 -1.28 13.66 -0.24
C ALA A 31 -2.49 13.87 -1.16
N LEU A 32 -2.75 12.92 -2.07
CA LEU A 32 -3.93 12.95 -2.95
C LEU A 32 -5.24 12.85 -2.16
N ALA A 33 -5.32 11.95 -1.18
CA ALA A 33 -6.51 11.81 -0.33
C ALA A 33 -6.79 13.12 0.44
N ARG A 34 -5.76 13.72 1.05
CA ARG A 34 -5.85 15.01 1.75
C ARG A 34 -6.35 16.13 0.84
N ALA A 35 -5.83 16.19 -0.40
CA ALA A 35 -6.20 17.21 -1.38
C ALA A 35 -7.59 17.02 -2.00
N THR A 36 -8.31 15.92 -1.68
CA THR A 36 -9.58 15.58 -2.34
C THR A 36 -10.70 15.32 -1.34
N HIS A 37 -10.70 14.15 -0.69
CA HIS A 37 -11.86 13.63 0.05
C HIS A 37 -11.60 13.42 1.54
N ALA A 38 -10.33 13.46 1.97
CA ALA A 38 -9.92 13.23 3.35
C ALA A 38 -9.06 14.38 3.91
N PRO A 39 -9.53 15.64 3.87
CA PRO A 39 -8.73 16.81 4.28
C PRO A 39 -8.35 16.82 5.77
N ARG A 40 -9.03 16.03 6.61
CA ARG A 40 -8.78 15.94 8.06
C ARG A 40 -8.06 14.65 8.47
N LEU A 41 -7.51 13.88 7.53
CA LEU A 41 -6.64 12.75 7.86
C LEU A 41 -5.41 13.24 8.62
N THR A 42 -4.89 12.41 9.54
CA THR A 42 -3.58 12.60 10.17
C THR A 42 -2.59 11.64 9.53
N TYR A 43 -1.41 12.12 9.17
CA TYR A 43 -0.38 11.33 8.51
C TYR A 43 0.89 11.24 9.35
N ILE A 44 1.36 10.02 9.61
CA ILE A 44 2.60 9.74 10.32
C ILE A 44 3.58 9.05 9.35
N ASN A 45 4.66 9.74 8.99
CA ASN A 45 5.74 9.15 8.20
C ASN A 45 6.81 8.53 9.12
N CYS A 46 7.44 7.44 8.69
CA CYS A 46 8.43 6.73 9.50
C CYS A 46 9.72 7.49 9.82
N VAL A 47 10.02 8.62 9.16
CA VAL A 47 11.10 9.53 9.60
C VAL A 47 10.77 10.24 10.91
N GLY A 48 9.53 10.11 11.40
CA GLY A 48 9.04 10.71 12.62
C GLY A 48 8.27 12.01 12.41
N ALA A 49 7.92 12.37 11.18
CA ALA A 49 7.14 13.56 10.88
C ALA A 49 5.62 13.28 11.01
N VAL A 50 4.92 14.11 11.78
CA VAL A 50 3.45 14.15 11.88
C VAL A 50 2.92 15.28 11.01
N ASP A 51 2.01 14.95 10.10
CA ASP A 51 1.42 15.84 9.11
C ASP A 51 2.47 16.66 8.34
N PRO A 52 3.47 16.02 7.69
CA PRO A 52 4.42 16.72 6.85
C PRO A 52 3.74 17.37 5.63
N ASP A 53 4.23 18.55 5.24
CA ASP A 53 3.78 19.32 4.08
C ASP A 53 4.28 18.69 2.76
N ILE A 54 3.50 17.76 2.22
CA ILE A 54 3.78 17.11 0.92
C ILE A 54 3.17 17.92 -0.22
N ARG A 55 3.94 18.85 -0.78
CA ARG A 55 3.51 19.70 -1.92
C ARG A 55 3.67 19.03 -3.28
N SER A 56 4.59 18.10 -3.38
CA SER A 56 4.89 17.41 -4.64
C SER A 56 5.38 15.98 -4.38
N ALA A 57 5.15 15.11 -5.36
CA ALA A 57 5.70 13.76 -5.36
C ALA A 57 7.23 13.81 -5.23
N SER A 58 7.78 12.86 -4.48
CA SER A 58 9.22 12.66 -4.33
C SER A 58 9.56 11.19 -4.57
N PRO A 59 10.70 10.87 -5.21
CA PRO A 59 11.18 9.49 -5.31
C PRO A 59 11.63 8.93 -3.97
N SER A 60 11.94 9.79 -2.99
CA SER A 60 12.24 9.37 -1.63
C SER A 60 11.00 9.47 -0.74
N SER A 61 10.76 8.43 0.05
CA SER A 61 9.73 8.39 1.10
C SER A 61 10.26 8.73 2.49
N VAL A 62 11.57 8.99 2.59
CA VAL A 62 12.31 9.19 3.85
C VAL A 62 13.24 10.40 3.76
N ASP A 63 12.85 11.39 2.95
CA ASP A 63 13.62 12.62 2.82
C ASP A 63 13.60 13.39 4.16
N PRO A 64 14.76 13.80 4.71
CA PRO A 64 14.81 14.52 5.99
C PRO A 64 14.04 15.85 5.95
N ARG A 65 13.81 16.44 4.77
CA ARG A 65 13.02 17.66 4.62
C ARG A 65 11.57 17.52 5.07
N LEU A 66 11.07 16.28 5.19
CA LEU A 66 9.74 16.02 5.78
C LEU A 66 9.65 16.54 7.24
N LEU A 67 10.78 16.66 7.94
CA LEU A 67 10.82 17.21 9.31
C LEU A 67 10.89 18.74 9.35
N GLU A 68 11.30 19.39 8.26
CA GLU A 68 11.41 20.86 8.21
C GLU A 68 10.04 21.54 8.22
N ARG A 69 9.01 20.85 7.72
CA ARG A 69 7.62 21.35 7.62
C ARG A 69 6.64 20.25 8.00
N CYS A 70 6.52 20.03 9.30
CA CYS A 70 5.55 19.11 9.89
C CYS A 70 4.86 19.76 11.09
N GLU A 71 3.70 19.24 11.51
CA GLU A 71 2.96 19.76 12.65
C GLU A 71 3.48 19.21 13.99
N GLY A 72 4.28 18.14 13.95
CA GLY A 72 4.90 17.57 15.14
C GLY A 72 5.85 16.43 14.79
N THR A 73 6.53 15.93 15.83
CA THR A 73 7.44 14.78 15.70
C THR A 73 7.02 13.63 16.61
N VAL A 74 7.33 12.42 16.17
CA VAL A 74 7.09 11.18 16.91
C VAL A 74 8.28 10.23 16.69
N SER A 75 8.74 9.59 17.75
CA SER A 75 9.82 8.61 17.67
C SER A 75 9.32 7.28 17.09
N LEU A 76 10.24 6.50 16.53
CA LEU A 76 9.89 5.19 15.99
C LEU A 76 9.22 4.26 17.02
N PRO A 77 9.69 4.13 18.28
CA PRO A 77 8.99 3.36 19.31
C PRO A 77 7.55 3.84 19.55
N GLU A 78 7.31 5.15 19.57
CA GLU A 78 5.97 5.71 19.74
C GLU A 78 5.03 5.35 18.59
N ILE A 79 5.53 5.28 17.34
CA ILE A 79 4.74 4.80 16.18
C ILE A 79 4.26 3.36 16.41
N PHE A 80 5.15 2.48 16.91
CA PHE A 80 4.78 1.09 17.23
C PHE A 80 3.77 1.03 18.37
N ASP A 81 3.93 1.85 19.40
CA ASP A 81 3.01 1.96 20.53
C ASP A 81 1.63 2.44 20.10
N LEU A 82 1.56 3.48 19.27
CA LEU A 82 0.31 3.98 18.68
C LEU A 82 -0.39 2.87 17.88
N GLY A 83 0.37 2.12 17.06
CA GLY A 83 -0.16 0.99 16.32
C GLY A 83 -0.73 -0.10 17.24
N ARG A 84 0.01 -0.51 18.26
CA ARG A 84 -0.44 -1.52 19.25
C ARG A 84 -1.69 -1.12 20.01
N ARG A 85 -1.81 0.18 20.34
CA ARG A 85 -2.96 0.78 21.03
C ARG A 85 -4.15 1.04 20.10
N GLY A 86 -4.06 0.69 18.81
CA GLY A 86 -5.14 0.89 17.83
C GLY A 86 -5.37 2.36 17.49
N ARG A 87 -4.34 3.20 17.59
CA ARG A 87 -4.39 4.64 17.29
C ARG A 87 -3.94 4.98 15.87
N ILE A 88 -3.58 3.97 15.08
CA ILE A 88 -3.31 4.07 13.65
C ILE A 88 -4.38 3.23 12.95
N ASP A 89 -5.21 3.89 12.14
CA ASP A 89 -6.34 3.26 11.47
C ASP A 89 -5.89 2.46 10.25
N LEU A 90 -4.99 3.04 9.47
CA LEU A 90 -4.53 2.51 8.19
C LEU A 90 -3.00 2.56 8.08
N MET A 91 -2.41 1.47 7.59
CA MET A 91 -1.00 1.47 7.19
C MET A 91 -0.81 0.82 5.82
N PHE A 92 0.07 1.42 5.03
CA PHE A 92 0.50 0.87 3.74
C PHE A 92 1.69 -0.08 3.90
N PHE A 93 1.68 -1.17 3.14
CA PHE A 93 2.73 -2.18 3.10
C PHE A 93 3.13 -2.47 1.65
N GLY A 94 4.40 -2.80 1.43
CA GLY A 94 4.86 -3.39 0.17
C GLY A 94 4.87 -4.91 0.22
N ALA A 95 5.06 -5.55 -0.93
CA ALA A 95 5.33 -6.98 -1.02
C ALA A 95 6.08 -7.30 -2.32
N ALA A 96 7.00 -8.27 -2.26
CA ALA A 96 7.60 -8.88 -3.45
C ALA A 96 6.74 -10.05 -3.96
N GLN A 97 6.17 -10.84 -3.05
CA GLN A 97 5.16 -11.86 -3.33
C GLN A 97 3.95 -11.68 -2.39
N VAL A 98 2.76 -11.98 -2.90
CA VAL A 98 1.51 -12.07 -2.15
C VAL A 98 0.80 -13.35 -2.55
N ASP A 99 0.34 -14.15 -1.57
CA ASP A 99 -0.47 -15.35 -1.84
C ASP A 99 -1.98 -15.06 -1.78
N ALA A 100 -2.79 -16.04 -2.21
CA ALA A 100 -4.25 -15.94 -2.15
C ALA A 100 -4.78 -15.70 -0.72
N GLY A 101 -4.06 -16.12 0.32
CA GLY A 101 -4.43 -15.88 1.72
C GLY A 101 -4.04 -14.48 2.23
N GLY A 102 -3.47 -13.64 1.37
CA GLY A 102 -2.97 -12.32 1.72
C GLY A 102 -1.68 -12.35 2.54
N ARG A 103 -0.94 -13.46 2.61
CA ARG A 103 0.42 -13.45 3.18
C ARG A 103 1.33 -12.68 2.24
N THR A 104 2.33 -12.00 2.80
CA THR A 104 3.31 -11.26 1.99
C THR A 104 4.74 -11.72 2.26
N ASN A 105 5.57 -11.62 1.23
CA ASN A 105 7.00 -11.87 1.31
C ASN A 105 7.79 -10.60 0.98
N LEU A 106 8.68 -10.23 1.89
CA LEU A 106 9.73 -9.22 1.74
C LEU A 106 11.08 -9.74 2.25
N THR A 107 11.20 -11.04 2.55
CA THR A 107 12.39 -11.61 3.20
C THR A 107 13.35 -12.23 2.20
N CYS A 108 12.91 -13.23 1.44
CA CYS A 108 13.74 -13.98 0.49
C CYS A 108 12.93 -14.74 -0.56
N ILE A 109 13.56 -15.08 -1.68
CA ILE A 109 13.06 -16.06 -2.66
C ILE A 109 13.89 -17.35 -2.50
N GLY A 110 13.25 -18.50 -2.63
CA GLY A 110 13.81 -19.82 -2.37
C GLY A 110 13.88 -20.17 -0.88
N ASP A 111 14.78 -21.09 -0.55
CA ASP A 111 15.01 -21.57 0.81
C ASP A 111 15.48 -20.45 1.75
N PHE A 112 14.97 -20.42 2.99
CA PHE A 112 15.31 -19.35 3.94
C PHE A 112 16.75 -19.42 4.45
N ALA A 113 17.31 -20.64 4.64
CA ALA A 113 18.67 -20.81 5.13
C ALA A 113 19.70 -20.49 4.04
N ARG A 114 19.35 -20.71 2.76
CA ARG A 114 20.20 -20.39 1.60
C ARG A 114 19.37 -19.75 0.47
N PRO A 115 18.99 -18.47 0.60
CA PRO A 115 18.07 -17.83 -0.35
C PRO A 115 18.71 -17.63 -1.71
N SER A 116 17.95 -17.87 -2.77
CA SER A 116 18.38 -17.56 -4.14
C SER A 116 18.40 -16.04 -4.38
N VAL A 117 17.48 -15.31 -3.74
CA VAL A 117 17.45 -13.85 -3.74
C VAL A 117 17.11 -13.36 -2.32
N LYS A 118 17.94 -12.48 -1.77
CA LYS A 118 17.62 -11.72 -0.56
C LYS A 118 16.79 -10.50 -0.94
N LEU A 119 15.59 -10.39 -0.38
CA LEU A 119 14.71 -9.24 -0.58
C LEU A 119 15.06 -8.10 0.42
N PRO A 120 14.59 -6.86 0.22
CA PRO A 120 14.95 -5.71 1.06
C PRO A 120 14.70 -5.88 2.57
N GLY A 121 13.74 -6.72 2.95
CA GLY A 121 13.44 -7.07 4.33
C GLY A 121 12.10 -6.55 4.84
N PRO A 122 11.68 -7.02 6.04
CA PRO A 122 10.38 -6.68 6.62
C PRO A 122 10.27 -5.23 7.10
N ALA A 123 11.38 -4.57 7.45
CA ALA A 123 11.37 -3.39 8.32
C ALA A 123 10.46 -3.65 9.55
N GLY A 124 9.49 -2.77 9.83
CA GLY A 124 8.50 -2.96 10.89
C GLY A 124 7.24 -3.74 10.51
N SER A 125 7.13 -4.25 9.26
CA SER A 125 5.85 -4.75 8.73
C SER A 125 5.28 -5.95 9.47
N SER A 126 6.12 -6.92 9.85
CA SER A 126 5.71 -8.12 10.61
C SER A 126 5.17 -7.78 12.00
N SER A 127 5.70 -6.72 12.61
CA SER A 127 5.27 -6.22 13.91
C SER A 127 4.04 -5.31 13.82
N MET A 128 3.93 -4.48 12.78
CA MET A 128 2.85 -3.50 12.64
C MET A 128 1.57 -4.10 12.07
N ARG A 129 1.67 -4.90 11.00
CA ARG A 129 0.50 -5.43 10.28
C ARG A 129 -0.52 -6.10 11.20
N PRO A 130 -0.16 -6.93 12.19
CA PRO A 130 -1.13 -7.58 13.06
C PRO A 130 -1.97 -6.63 13.94
N HIS A 131 -1.55 -5.36 14.06
CA HIS A 131 -2.20 -4.35 14.88
C HIS A 131 -3.02 -3.33 14.10
N MET A 132 -2.99 -3.35 12.76
CA MET A 132 -3.72 -2.41 11.92
C MET A 132 -5.17 -2.86 11.69
N SER A 133 -6.12 -1.92 11.78
CA SER A 133 -7.51 -2.17 11.42
C SER A 133 -7.68 -2.26 9.89
N LYS A 134 -7.07 -1.31 9.17
CA LYS A 134 -7.04 -1.26 7.70
C LYS A 134 -5.61 -1.50 7.19
N VAL A 135 -5.44 -2.53 6.39
CA VAL A 135 -4.17 -2.93 5.78
C VAL A 135 -4.28 -2.70 4.27
N VAL A 136 -3.38 -1.88 3.71
CA VAL A 136 -3.29 -1.70 2.25
C VAL A 136 -1.92 -2.17 1.77
N ILE A 137 -1.89 -3.24 1.01
CA ILE A 137 -0.68 -3.80 0.40
C ILE A 137 -0.60 -3.29 -1.04
N SER A 138 0.46 -2.55 -1.37
CA SER A 138 0.73 -2.06 -2.72
C SER A 138 1.78 -2.93 -3.40
N VAL A 139 1.44 -3.47 -4.57
CA VAL A 139 2.34 -4.24 -5.43
C VAL A 139 2.34 -3.58 -6.80
N PRO A 140 3.28 -2.66 -7.08
CA PRO A 140 3.23 -1.82 -8.27
C PRO A 140 3.19 -2.61 -9.58
N ARG A 141 3.86 -3.77 -9.64
CA ARG A 141 3.92 -4.63 -10.82
C ARG A 141 3.25 -5.97 -10.58
N HIS A 142 2.07 -6.15 -11.16
CA HIS A 142 1.29 -7.38 -11.15
C HIS A 142 1.88 -8.42 -12.11
N SER A 143 2.19 -9.60 -11.59
CA SER A 143 2.60 -10.77 -12.37
C SER A 143 2.43 -12.05 -11.57
N THR A 144 2.56 -13.20 -12.23
CA THR A 144 2.57 -14.52 -11.56
C THR A 144 3.75 -14.71 -10.61
N ARG A 145 4.74 -13.80 -10.63
CA ARG A 145 5.87 -13.77 -9.69
C ARG A 145 5.60 -12.92 -8.46
N SER A 146 4.65 -11.99 -8.52
CA SER A 146 4.29 -11.10 -7.41
C SER A 146 2.96 -11.46 -6.76
N LEU A 147 2.05 -12.09 -7.50
CA LEU A 147 0.83 -12.72 -7.00
C LEU A 147 1.01 -14.22 -7.24
N VAL A 148 1.38 -14.96 -6.20
CA VAL A 148 1.89 -16.34 -6.30
C VAL A 148 0.94 -17.32 -5.63
N ASP A 149 0.93 -18.58 -6.03
CA ASP A 149 0.13 -19.62 -5.35
C ASP A 149 0.48 -19.72 -3.85
N ARG A 150 1.79 -19.72 -3.56
CA ARG A 150 2.34 -19.74 -2.20
C ARG A 150 3.57 -18.85 -2.13
N VAL A 151 3.66 -18.01 -1.10
CA VAL A 151 4.88 -17.24 -0.82
C VAL A 151 6.01 -18.15 -0.38
N ASP A 152 7.23 -17.86 -0.85
CA ASP A 152 8.44 -18.61 -0.47
C ASP A 152 8.73 -18.44 1.03
N PHE A 153 8.48 -17.23 1.55
CA PHE A 153 8.57 -16.91 2.97
C PHE A 153 7.41 -16.02 3.40
N SER A 154 6.71 -16.40 4.47
CA SER A 154 5.61 -15.62 5.04
C SER A 154 6.16 -14.53 5.98
N THR A 155 6.63 -13.42 5.41
CA THR A 155 7.11 -12.26 6.19
C THR A 155 5.99 -11.66 7.03
N THR A 156 4.79 -11.53 6.46
CA THR A 156 3.62 -11.07 7.20
C THR A 156 2.38 -11.88 6.81
N ALA A 157 1.43 -12.01 7.73
CA ALA A 157 0.15 -12.66 7.49
C ALA A 157 -1.00 -11.78 8.01
N ALA A 158 -2.21 -12.06 7.54
CA ALA A 158 -3.40 -11.41 8.06
C ALA A 158 -3.62 -11.78 9.54
N SER A 159 -4.16 -10.83 10.30
CA SER A 159 -4.53 -10.96 11.71
C SER A 159 -6.04 -10.76 11.87
N SER A 160 -6.63 -11.29 12.95
CA SER A 160 -8.04 -11.06 13.30
C SER A 160 -8.37 -9.58 13.54
N ARG A 161 -7.37 -8.74 13.83
CA ARG A 161 -7.55 -7.29 13.93
C ARG A 161 -7.65 -6.58 12.57
N ASN A 162 -7.23 -7.21 11.48
CA ASN A 162 -7.27 -6.63 10.14
C ASN A 162 -8.71 -6.70 9.60
N ARG A 163 -9.54 -5.72 9.98
CA ARG A 163 -10.96 -5.62 9.54
C ARG A 163 -11.07 -5.47 8.03
N VAL A 164 -10.13 -4.78 7.41
CA VAL A 164 -10.03 -4.64 5.94
C VAL A 164 -8.59 -4.90 5.53
N THR A 165 -8.39 -5.85 4.62
CA THR A 165 -7.10 -6.03 3.91
C THR A 165 -7.34 -5.88 2.42
N SER A 166 -6.71 -4.85 1.83
CA SER A 166 -6.73 -4.58 0.40
C SER A 166 -5.35 -4.84 -0.21
N VAL A 167 -5.31 -5.46 -1.39
CA VAL A 167 -4.08 -5.57 -2.20
C VAL A 167 -4.31 -4.81 -3.50
N ILE A 168 -3.47 -3.82 -3.79
CA ILE A 168 -3.62 -2.94 -4.95
C ILE A 168 -2.42 -3.12 -5.87
N THR A 169 -2.70 -3.27 -7.16
CA THR A 169 -1.70 -3.49 -8.21
C THR A 169 -1.90 -2.51 -9.37
N ASP A 170 -1.02 -2.53 -10.38
CA ASP A 170 -1.28 -1.81 -11.64
C ASP A 170 -2.53 -2.33 -12.38
N LYS A 171 -3.00 -3.54 -12.06
CA LYS A 171 -4.09 -4.22 -12.80
C LYS A 171 -5.42 -4.31 -12.06
N ALA A 172 -5.40 -4.32 -10.73
CA ALA A 172 -6.60 -4.61 -9.94
C ALA A 172 -6.44 -4.23 -8.46
N LEU A 173 -7.58 -4.01 -7.82
CA LEU A 173 -7.78 -3.98 -6.38
C LEU A 173 -8.41 -5.32 -5.94
N PHE A 174 -7.80 -5.96 -4.95
CA PHE A 174 -8.31 -7.16 -4.29
C PHE A 174 -8.68 -6.87 -2.85
N ARG A 175 -9.61 -7.66 -2.30
CA ARG A 175 -9.94 -7.66 -0.87
C ARG A 175 -9.86 -9.07 -0.31
N LEU A 176 -9.31 -9.21 0.89
CA LEU A 176 -9.29 -10.47 1.60
C LEU A 176 -10.67 -10.74 2.22
N GLU A 177 -11.39 -11.73 1.68
CA GLU A 177 -12.74 -12.13 2.10
C GLU A 177 -12.79 -13.64 2.25
N GLY A 178 -13.34 -14.15 3.35
CA GLY A 178 -13.39 -15.60 3.60
C GLY A 178 -12.01 -16.28 3.61
N GLY A 179 -10.94 -15.53 3.92
CA GLY A 179 -9.57 -16.03 3.91
C GLY A 179 -8.92 -16.12 2.52
N ARG A 180 -9.55 -15.59 1.47
CA ARG A 180 -8.99 -15.54 0.11
C ARG A 180 -9.09 -14.14 -0.51
N LEU A 181 -8.10 -13.76 -1.32
CA LEU A 181 -8.12 -12.51 -2.07
C LEU A 181 -9.11 -12.61 -3.22
N ARG A 182 -10.09 -11.70 -3.24
CA ARG A 182 -11.10 -11.59 -4.29
C ARG A 182 -10.93 -10.27 -5.01
N PRO A 183 -10.91 -10.25 -6.36
CA PRO A 183 -10.88 -8.99 -7.11
C PRO A 183 -12.15 -8.17 -6.82
N VAL A 184 -11.96 -6.93 -6.39
CA VAL A 184 -13.02 -5.94 -6.22
C VAL A 184 -13.17 -5.15 -7.51
N SER A 185 -12.05 -4.71 -8.07
CA SER A 185 -12.05 -3.96 -9.33
C SER A 185 -10.80 -4.19 -10.16
N ARG A 186 -10.91 -3.90 -11.47
CA ARG A 186 -9.87 -4.01 -12.48
C ARG A 186 -9.54 -2.65 -13.06
N ALA A 187 -8.25 -2.38 -13.26
CA ALA A 187 -7.80 -1.21 -13.98
C ALA A 187 -8.44 -1.15 -15.38
N ALA A 188 -8.72 0.07 -15.85
CA ALA A 188 -9.29 0.28 -17.17
C ALA A 188 -8.42 -0.39 -18.27
N GLY A 189 -9.06 -1.13 -19.16
CA GLY A 189 -8.38 -1.86 -20.24
C GLY A 189 -7.81 -3.22 -19.87
N VAL A 190 -7.85 -3.63 -18.60
CA VAL A 190 -7.45 -4.99 -18.18
C VAL A 190 -8.63 -5.96 -18.33
N SER A 191 -8.52 -6.93 -19.24
CA SER A 191 -9.53 -7.98 -19.42
C SER A 191 -9.52 -8.99 -18.27
N VAL A 192 -10.58 -9.78 -18.15
CA VAL A 192 -10.68 -10.85 -17.14
C VAL A 192 -9.57 -11.90 -17.37
N GLU A 193 -9.37 -12.28 -18.63
CA GLU A 193 -8.38 -13.26 -19.08
C GLU A 193 -6.97 -12.76 -18.79
N GLN A 194 -6.69 -11.48 -19.06
CA GLN A 194 -5.42 -10.86 -18.74
C GLN A 194 -5.13 -10.90 -17.23
N LEU A 195 -6.11 -10.52 -16.39
CA LEU A 195 -5.95 -10.59 -14.94
C LEU A 195 -5.70 -12.03 -14.48
N GLN A 196 -6.48 -12.99 -14.97
CA GLN A 196 -6.36 -14.40 -14.59
C GLN A 196 -5.00 -14.99 -15.01
N SER A 197 -4.54 -14.71 -16.22
CA SER A 197 -3.23 -15.17 -16.74
C SER A 197 -2.04 -14.55 -16.01
N ALA A 198 -2.21 -13.35 -15.45
CA ALA A 198 -1.17 -12.63 -14.73
C ALA A 198 -1.16 -12.93 -13.23
N THR A 199 -2.13 -13.71 -12.71
CA THR A 199 -2.25 -14.05 -11.30
C THR A 199 -1.87 -15.51 -11.07
N GLY A 200 -0.93 -15.77 -10.15
CA GLY A 200 -0.41 -17.11 -9.87
C GLY A 200 -1.34 -18.00 -9.03
N PHE A 201 -2.53 -17.51 -8.65
CA PHE A 201 -3.57 -18.27 -7.96
C PHE A 201 -4.92 -18.12 -8.67
N ALA A 202 -5.82 -19.09 -8.47
CA ALA A 202 -7.16 -19.06 -9.04
C ALA A 202 -7.99 -17.89 -8.49
N LEU A 203 -8.72 -17.20 -9.38
CA LEU A 203 -9.66 -16.14 -9.02
C LEU A 203 -11.09 -16.62 -9.28
N ASP A 204 -11.94 -16.53 -8.26
CA ASP A 204 -13.35 -16.97 -8.36
C ASP A 204 -14.25 -15.90 -9.00
N ALA A 205 -13.72 -14.70 -9.22
CA ALA A 205 -14.40 -13.56 -9.82
C ALA A 205 -13.36 -12.63 -10.45
N ALA A 206 -13.80 -11.74 -11.34
CA ALA A 206 -12.89 -10.81 -12.01
C ALA A 206 -12.91 -9.39 -11.44
N GLY A 207 -13.87 -9.05 -10.57
CA GLY A 207 -14.11 -7.67 -10.15
C GLY A 207 -14.66 -6.79 -11.28
N GLU A 208 -15.29 -5.69 -10.89
CA GLU A 208 -15.86 -4.71 -11.84
C GLU A 208 -14.76 -3.85 -12.47
N ALA A 209 -15.05 -3.16 -13.56
CA ALA A 209 -14.10 -2.15 -14.04
C ALA A 209 -14.01 -1.00 -13.02
N SER A 210 -12.79 -0.63 -12.62
CA SER A 210 -12.58 0.52 -11.72
C SER A 210 -13.15 1.78 -12.35
N ALA A 211 -13.87 2.55 -11.54
CA ALA A 211 -14.28 3.89 -11.91
C ALA A 211 -13.04 4.73 -12.23
N ALA A 212 -13.09 5.45 -13.36
CA ALA A 212 -12.05 6.40 -13.73
C ALA A 212 -11.79 7.40 -12.59
N PRO A 213 -10.58 7.96 -12.48
CA PRO A 213 -10.33 9.07 -11.58
C PRO A 213 -11.30 10.21 -11.88
N THR A 214 -11.93 10.74 -10.84
CA THR A 214 -12.78 11.94 -10.93
C THR A 214 -11.96 13.12 -11.41
N ARG A 215 -12.63 14.18 -11.90
CA ARG A 215 -11.95 15.41 -12.33
C ARG A 215 -11.11 16.02 -11.21
N ALA A 216 -11.59 15.96 -9.96
CA ALA A 216 -10.88 16.45 -8.78
C ALA A 216 -9.63 15.61 -8.48
N GLU A 217 -9.74 14.28 -8.45
CA GLU A 217 -8.59 13.38 -8.26
C GLU A 217 -7.54 13.57 -9.34
N ALA A 218 -7.95 13.63 -10.61
CA ALA A 218 -7.05 13.81 -11.73
C ALA A 218 -6.34 15.18 -11.71
N ALA A 219 -7.06 16.26 -11.32
CA ALA A 219 -6.47 17.59 -11.18
C ALA A 219 -5.47 17.65 -10.02
N ALA A 220 -5.84 17.12 -8.84
CA ALA A 220 -4.97 17.08 -7.68
C ALA A 220 -3.71 16.23 -7.93
N LEU A 221 -3.85 15.06 -8.57
CA LEU A 221 -2.70 14.22 -8.91
C LEU A 221 -1.75 14.90 -9.89
N ARG A 222 -2.26 15.63 -10.88
CA ARG A 222 -1.41 16.43 -11.80
C ARG A 222 -0.70 17.58 -11.09
N ALA A 223 -1.33 18.21 -10.12
CA ALA A 223 -0.71 19.28 -9.33
C ALA A 223 0.38 18.74 -8.40
N LEU A 224 0.15 17.58 -7.77
CA LEU A 224 1.11 16.92 -6.88
C LEU A 224 2.27 16.26 -7.65
N ASP A 225 2.03 15.73 -8.84
CA ASP A 225 3.05 15.04 -9.64
C ASP A 225 3.09 15.55 -11.10
N PRO A 226 3.48 16.83 -11.31
CA PRO A 226 3.50 17.44 -12.65
C PRO A 226 4.52 16.79 -13.57
N ALA A 227 5.61 16.25 -13.02
CA ALA A 227 6.67 15.58 -13.76
C ALA A 227 6.37 14.09 -14.04
N GLY A 228 5.26 13.56 -13.52
CA GLY A 228 4.89 12.16 -13.71
C GLY A 228 5.87 11.16 -13.09
N ILE A 229 6.58 11.54 -12.03
CA ILE A 229 7.61 10.69 -11.42
C ILE A 229 7.03 9.39 -10.88
N ARG A 230 5.72 9.35 -10.55
CA ARG A 230 5.02 8.12 -10.14
C ARG A 230 5.14 6.99 -11.18
N HIS A 231 5.27 7.31 -12.47
CA HIS A 231 5.44 6.33 -13.53
C HIS A 231 6.80 5.63 -13.51
N ARG A 232 7.79 6.22 -12.82
CA ARG A 232 9.13 5.64 -12.63
C ARG A 232 9.26 4.83 -11.33
N MET A 233 8.22 4.83 -10.49
CA MET A 233 8.19 4.13 -9.19
C MET A 233 7.46 2.77 -9.28
N ILE A 234 7.04 2.37 -10.49
CA ILE A 234 6.27 1.16 -10.77
C ILE A 234 7.16 0.09 -11.40
#